data_AF-A0A1F7J5W3-F1
#
_entry.id   AF-A0A1F7J5W3-F1
#
_cell.length_a   1.000
_cell.length_b   1.000
_cell.length_c   1.000
_cell.angle_alpha   90.00
_cell.angle_beta   90.00
_cell.angle_gamma   90.00
#
_symmetry.space_group_name_H-M   'P 1'
#
loop_
_entity.id
_entity.type
_entity.pdbx_description
1 polymer ?
#
loop_
_entity_poly.entity_id
_entity_poly.type
_entity_poly.pdbx_seq_one_letter_code
_entity_poly.pdbx_strand_id
1 'polypeptide(L)'
;MTKKLLGIDLNNETENDILEKIEKYIKNPKGVFHVVSVNPENMVIAHKSKVFKRIVNTAQIRIVDGFGIVAAGQILGKHVGPRLTGVDLMEKLLNIASERRIRVVLIGGRGNLAEEIANCYNRAQSEANFIGLQGIKDIRKPTAKEEKEVLSIVADYKPRLLFVAFGSPFQELWINKNRALLQGIVTMGVGGGFDFLSRRIRRAPKLLRVLGLEWLFRLILQPWRLKRQATRLSYFIWLVVKERFSKNY
;
A
#
# COMPACT_ATOMS: atom_id res chain seq x y z
N MET A 1 -10.18 24.27 -7.47
CA MET A 1 -8.75 24.09 -7.12
C MET A 1 -8.29 22.68 -7.50
N THR A 2 -7.17 22.54 -8.20
CA THR A 2 -6.69 21.25 -8.71
C THR A 2 -6.18 20.34 -7.58
N LYS A 3 -6.89 19.23 -7.31
CA LYS A 3 -6.54 18.20 -6.30
C LYS A 3 -5.32 17.33 -6.67
N LYS A 4 -4.62 17.68 -7.76
CA LYS A 4 -3.51 16.91 -8.31
C LYS A 4 -2.19 17.34 -7.72
N LEU A 5 -1.49 16.46 -7.02
CA LEU A 5 -0.09 16.66 -6.65
C LEU A 5 0.80 15.97 -7.69
N LEU A 6 1.66 16.69 -8.41
CA LEU A 6 2.53 16.12 -9.48
C LEU A 6 1.78 15.21 -10.48
N GLY A 7 0.50 15.52 -10.75
CA GLY A 7 -0.36 14.76 -11.66
C GLY A 7 -0.97 13.47 -11.08
N ILE A 8 -0.90 13.26 -9.76
CA ILE A 8 -1.68 12.26 -9.02
C ILE A 8 -2.84 12.94 -8.31
N ASP A 9 -4.07 12.47 -8.54
CA ASP A 9 -5.25 12.93 -7.80
C ASP A 9 -5.20 12.40 -6.37
N LEU A 10 -5.12 13.28 -5.38
CA LEU A 10 -5.13 12.88 -3.98
C LEU A 10 -6.57 12.86 -3.44
N ASN A 11 -6.86 11.86 -2.61
CA ASN A 11 -8.12 11.79 -1.88
C ASN A 11 -8.05 12.73 -0.65
N ASN A 12 -9.16 13.35 -0.29
CA ASN A 12 -9.30 14.19 0.91
C ASN A 12 -10.07 13.48 2.03
N GLU A 13 -10.08 12.16 1.98
CA GLU A 13 -10.91 11.32 2.82
C GLU A 13 -10.24 11.06 4.16
N THR A 14 -11.02 11.07 5.22
CA THR A 14 -10.58 10.64 6.54
C THR A 14 -10.40 9.13 6.58
N GLU A 15 -9.74 8.64 7.62
CA GLU A 15 -9.62 7.21 7.85
C GLU A 15 -10.99 6.52 7.92
N ASN A 16 -11.97 7.14 8.60
CA ASN A 16 -13.32 6.61 8.72
C ASN A 16 -14.02 6.54 7.35
N ASP A 17 -13.91 7.59 6.53
CA ASP A 17 -14.48 7.59 5.18
C ASP A 17 -13.92 6.43 4.33
N ILE A 18 -12.61 6.18 4.46
CA ILE A 18 -11.93 5.09 3.73
C ILE A 18 -12.43 3.73 4.21
N LEU A 19 -12.51 3.52 5.52
CA LEU A 19 -13.01 2.27 6.11
C LEU A 19 -14.46 2.01 5.71
N GLU A 20 -15.34 3.01 5.79
CA GLU A 20 -16.74 2.91 5.39
C GLU A 20 -16.88 2.52 3.91
N LYS A 21 -16.07 3.11 3.02
CA LYS A 21 -16.06 2.75 1.59
C LYS A 21 -15.63 1.32 1.36
N ILE A 22 -14.59 0.88 2.05
CA ILE A 22 -14.09 -0.49 1.98
C ILE A 22 -15.16 -1.45 2.49
N GLU A 23 -15.80 -1.18 3.63
CA GLU A 23 -16.88 -2.00 4.16
C GLU A 23 -18.08 -2.08 3.21
N LYS A 24 -18.50 -0.95 2.64
CA LYS A 24 -19.59 -0.90 1.66
C LYS A 24 -19.27 -1.75 0.43
N TYR A 25 -18.03 -1.68 -0.05
CA TYR A 25 -17.58 -2.51 -1.16
C TYR A 25 -17.49 -4.00 -0.79
N ILE A 26 -17.04 -4.32 0.43
CA ILE A 26 -16.99 -5.70 0.91
C ILE A 26 -18.40 -6.31 0.91
N LYS A 27 -19.42 -5.55 1.35
CA LYS A 27 -20.83 -5.97 1.32
C LYS A 27 -21.40 -6.09 -0.10
N ASN A 28 -21.06 -5.16 -0.99
CA ASN A 28 -21.59 -5.09 -2.36
C ASN A 28 -20.46 -4.90 -3.40
N PRO A 29 -19.72 -5.98 -3.73
CA PRO A 29 -18.60 -5.91 -4.67
C PRO A 29 -19.04 -5.46 -6.06
N LYS A 30 -18.30 -4.49 -6.63
CA LYS A 30 -18.43 -4.12 -8.05
C LYS A 30 -17.05 -3.79 -8.64
N GLY A 31 -16.58 -4.60 -9.59
CA GLY A 31 -15.27 -4.44 -10.22
C GLY A 31 -14.12 -4.76 -9.26
N VAL A 32 -12.94 -4.16 -9.45
CA VAL A 32 -11.80 -4.25 -8.53
C VAL A 32 -11.73 -3.01 -7.66
N PHE A 33 -11.41 -3.19 -6.38
CA PHE A 33 -11.14 -2.10 -5.44
C PHE A 33 -9.67 -2.12 -5.04
N HIS A 34 -8.91 -1.16 -5.55
CA HIS A 34 -7.47 -1.05 -5.31
C HIS A 34 -7.19 0.11 -4.37
N VAL A 35 -6.46 -0.16 -3.29
CA VAL A 35 -5.93 0.81 -2.33
C VAL A 35 -4.45 0.98 -2.60
N VAL A 36 -4.02 2.22 -2.83
CA VAL A 36 -2.62 2.56 -3.08
C VAL A 36 -2.12 3.56 -2.05
N SER A 37 -1.00 3.24 -1.40
CA SER A 37 -0.22 4.22 -0.62
C SER A 37 0.44 5.23 -1.53
N VAL A 38 0.10 6.51 -1.41
CA VAL A 38 0.82 7.59 -2.08
C VAL A 38 1.87 8.13 -1.13
N ASN A 39 3.13 7.86 -1.44
CA ASN A 39 4.31 8.33 -0.71
C ASN A 39 5.33 8.94 -1.70
N PRO A 40 6.37 9.66 -1.25
CA PRO A 40 7.35 10.28 -2.13
C PRO A 40 7.99 9.31 -3.15
N GLU A 41 8.25 8.07 -2.75
CA GLU A 41 8.82 7.05 -3.63
C GLU A 41 7.85 6.71 -4.79
N ASN A 42 6.57 6.50 -4.49
CA ASN A 42 5.53 6.22 -5.48
C ASN A 42 5.28 7.42 -6.41
N MET A 43 5.40 8.65 -5.89
CA MET A 43 5.31 9.87 -6.70
C MET A 43 6.45 9.95 -7.74
N VAL A 44 7.68 9.62 -7.34
CA VAL A 44 8.83 9.58 -8.26
C VAL A 44 8.65 8.49 -9.31
N ILE A 45 8.16 7.31 -8.93
CA ILE A 45 7.90 6.22 -9.87
C ILE A 45 6.79 6.61 -10.85
N ALA A 46 5.69 7.20 -10.37
CA ALA A 46 4.60 7.70 -11.21
C ALA A 46 5.05 8.80 -12.18
N HIS A 47 5.98 9.67 -11.77
CA HIS A 47 6.56 10.66 -12.67
C HIS A 47 7.34 10.01 -13.82
N LYS A 48 8.06 8.91 -13.54
CA LYS A 48 8.91 8.21 -14.54
C LYS A 48 8.13 7.18 -15.39
N SER A 49 7.01 6.65 -14.91
CA SER A 49 6.25 5.59 -15.56
C SER A 49 4.79 5.98 -15.78
N LYS A 50 4.40 6.18 -17.05
CA LYS A 50 3.01 6.45 -17.45
C LYS A 50 2.06 5.32 -17.01
N VAL A 51 2.52 4.07 -17.09
CA VAL A 51 1.74 2.90 -16.67
C VAL A 51 1.46 2.96 -15.17
N PHE A 52 2.49 3.18 -14.35
CA PHE A 52 2.32 3.27 -12.90
C PHE A 52 1.44 4.47 -12.51
N LYS A 53 1.66 5.64 -13.13
CA LYS A 53 0.81 6.82 -12.93
C LYS A 53 -0.66 6.54 -13.20
N ARG A 54 -0.98 5.82 -14.29
CA ARG A 54 -2.34 5.41 -14.61
C ARG A 54 -2.92 4.50 -13.52
N ILE A 55 -2.17 3.50 -13.07
CA ILE A 55 -2.61 2.56 -12.02
C ILE A 55 -2.94 3.31 -10.72
N VAL A 56 -2.08 4.25 -10.30
CA VAL A 56 -2.33 5.06 -9.11
C VAL A 56 -3.59 5.91 -9.31
N ASN A 57 -3.75 6.58 -10.45
CA ASN A 57 -4.91 7.45 -10.71
C ASN A 57 -6.23 6.70 -10.90
N THR A 58 -6.22 5.41 -11.24
CA THR A 58 -7.43 4.58 -11.35
C THR A 58 -7.72 3.74 -10.10
N ALA A 59 -6.88 3.84 -9.07
CA ALA A 59 -7.14 3.25 -7.76
C ALA A 59 -8.38 3.89 -7.10
N GLN A 60 -9.15 3.07 -6.40
CA GLN A 60 -10.39 3.48 -5.74
C GLN A 60 -10.06 4.33 -4.50
N ILE A 61 -8.98 3.98 -3.79
CA ILE A 61 -8.46 4.74 -2.66
C ILE A 61 -6.98 5.02 -2.86
N ARG A 62 -6.59 6.27 -2.62
CA ARG A 62 -5.20 6.74 -2.61
C ARG A 62 -4.92 7.36 -1.26
N ILE A 63 -4.28 6.62 -0.37
CA ILE A 63 -4.01 7.11 0.98
C ILE A 63 -2.76 7.98 0.98
N VAL A 64 -2.79 9.06 1.75
CA VAL A 64 -1.64 9.96 1.94
C VAL A 64 -0.68 9.32 2.94
N ASP A 65 0.32 8.63 2.42
CA ASP A 65 1.26 7.81 3.19
C ASP A 65 2.59 8.54 3.40
N GLY A 66 2.72 9.20 4.55
CA GLY A 66 3.95 9.82 5.01
C GLY A 66 3.98 11.36 4.90
N PHE A 67 4.86 11.96 5.69
CA PHE A 67 4.97 13.42 5.84
C PHE A 67 5.36 14.15 4.54
N GLY A 68 6.15 13.50 3.67
CA GLY A 68 6.61 14.14 2.44
C GLY A 68 5.48 14.57 1.49
N ILE A 69 4.38 13.82 1.45
CA ILE A 69 3.20 14.21 0.64
C ILE A 69 2.45 15.38 1.27
N VAL A 70 2.31 15.36 2.61
CA VAL A 70 1.69 16.45 3.36
C VAL A 70 2.44 17.77 3.15
N ALA A 71 3.77 17.73 3.35
CA ALA A 71 4.64 18.90 3.17
C ALA A 71 4.61 19.41 1.72
N ALA A 72 4.61 18.52 0.72
CA ALA A 72 4.50 18.90 -0.69
C ALA A 72 3.15 19.60 -0.99
N GLY A 73 2.05 19.13 -0.39
CA GLY A 73 0.76 19.81 -0.45
C GLY A 73 0.84 21.24 0.08
N GLN A 74 1.41 21.43 1.26
CA GLN A 74 1.61 22.74 1.88
C GLN A 74 2.47 23.68 1.02
N ILE A 75 3.62 23.20 0.54
CA ILE A 75 4.56 23.97 -0.30
C ILE A 75 3.89 24.45 -1.60
N LEU A 76 2.99 23.65 -2.16
CA LEU A 76 2.30 23.92 -3.42
C LEU A 76 0.92 24.58 -3.25
N GLY A 77 0.51 24.90 -2.03
CA GLY A 77 -0.82 25.45 -1.76
C GLY A 77 -1.96 24.51 -2.14
N LYS A 78 -1.74 23.20 -2.09
CA LYS A 78 -2.72 22.17 -2.44
C LYS A 78 -3.25 21.50 -1.19
N HIS A 79 -4.57 21.42 -1.09
CA HIS A 79 -5.21 20.66 -0.03
C HIS A 79 -4.98 19.16 -0.25
N VAL A 80 -4.48 18.50 0.79
CA VAL A 80 -4.21 17.06 0.85
C VAL A 80 -4.97 16.49 2.03
N GLY A 81 -5.55 15.30 1.86
CA GLY A 81 -6.27 14.61 2.93
C GLY A 81 -5.39 14.31 4.15
N PRO A 82 -6.02 13.90 5.27
CA PRO A 82 -5.30 13.51 6.47
C PRO A 82 -4.36 12.35 6.16
N ARG A 83 -3.21 12.36 6.84
CA ARG A 83 -2.19 11.34 6.65
C ARG A 83 -2.65 10.01 7.28
N LEU A 84 -2.60 8.94 6.50
CA LEU A 84 -2.89 7.57 6.92
C LEU A 84 -1.83 6.64 6.35
N THR A 85 -1.09 5.95 7.21
CA THR A 85 -0.06 5.02 6.75
C THR A 85 -0.70 3.73 6.22
N GLY A 86 -0.09 3.12 5.20
CA GLY A 86 -0.57 1.83 4.70
C GLY A 86 -0.53 0.72 5.75
N VAL A 87 0.40 0.80 6.70
CA VAL A 87 0.51 -0.17 7.81
C VAL A 87 -0.67 -0.04 8.77
N ASP A 88 -1.04 1.19 9.15
CA ASP A 88 -2.15 1.40 10.08
C ASP A 88 -3.50 1.00 9.45
N LEU A 89 -3.71 1.32 8.16
CA LEU A 89 -4.92 0.88 7.45
C LEU A 89 -4.97 -0.65 7.30
N MET A 90 -3.85 -1.28 6.93
CA MET A 90 -3.78 -2.74 6.86
C MET A 90 -4.11 -3.38 8.21
N GLU A 91 -3.48 -2.94 9.30
CA GLU A 91 -3.71 -3.47 10.66
C GLU A 91 -5.20 -3.37 11.06
N LYS A 92 -5.84 -2.23 10.80
CA LYS A 92 -7.29 -2.04 11.05
C LYS A 92 -8.15 -3.00 10.21
N LEU A 93 -7.85 -3.13 8.92
CA LEU A 93 -8.61 -4.02 8.04
C LEU A 93 -8.45 -5.50 8.42
N LEU A 94 -7.27 -5.92 8.86
CA LEU A 94 -7.05 -7.29 9.34
C LEU A 94 -7.83 -7.57 10.63
N ASN A 95 -7.87 -6.62 11.57
CA ASN A 95 -8.68 -6.75 12.79
C ASN A 95 -10.18 -6.84 12.46
N ILE A 96 -10.70 -5.95 11.61
CA ILE A 96 -12.09 -6.00 11.14
C ILE A 96 -12.38 -7.34 10.45
N ALA A 97 -11.42 -7.86 9.69
CA ALA A 97 -11.58 -9.13 9.01
C ALA A 97 -11.63 -10.32 9.96
N SER A 98 -10.80 -10.29 11.02
CA SER A 98 -10.83 -11.27 12.10
C SER A 98 -12.19 -11.28 12.80
N GLU A 99 -12.67 -10.11 13.23
CA GLU A 99 -13.95 -9.94 13.92
C GLU A 99 -15.16 -10.37 13.08
N ARG A 100 -15.14 -10.06 11.77
CA ARG A 100 -16.27 -10.30 10.87
C ARG A 100 -16.11 -11.54 10.00
N ARG A 101 -15.14 -12.42 10.33
CA ARG A 101 -14.84 -13.67 9.61
C ARG A 101 -14.61 -13.48 8.10
N ILE A 102 -14.08 -12.33 7.71
CA ILE A 102 -13.81 -12.00 6.31
C ILE A 102 -12.58 -12.79 5.87
N ARG A 103 -12.70 -13.49 4.74
CA ARG A 103 -11.58 -14.22 4.13
C ARG A 103 -10.49 -13.28 3.64
N VAL A 104 -9.27 -13.47 4.12
CA VAL A 104 -8.07 -12.67 3.82
C VAL A 104 -6.99 -13.54 3.18
N VAL A 105 -6.36 -13.02 2.13
CA VAL A 105 -5.11 -13.57 1.60
C VAL A 105 -3.97 -12.58 1.76
N LEU A 106 -2.85 -13.05 2.30
CA LEU A 106 -1.59 -12.33 2.44
C LEU A 106 -0.58 -12.95 1.49
N ILE A 107 0.08 -12.15 0.65
CA ILE A 107 1.04 -12.66 -0.35
C ILE A 107 2.36 -11.92 -0.24
N GLY A 108 3.46 -12.66 -0.20
CA GLY A 108 4.80 -12.08 -0.22
C GLY A 108 5.34 -11.78 1.18
N GLY A 109 6.29 -10.84 1.23
CA GLY A 109 7.13 -10.65 2.40
C GLY A 109 8.37 -11.55 2.37
N ARG A 110 9.27 -11.36 3.32
CA ARG A 110 10.54 -12.09 3.36
C ARG A 110 10.37 -13.44 4.05
N GLY A 111 10.81 -14.52 3.41
CA GLY A 111 10.63 -15.88 3.94
C GLY A 111 9.14 -16.21 4.03
N ASN A 112 8.70 -16.80 5.15
CA ASN A 112 7.33 -17.28 5.35
C ASN A 112 6.46 -16.25 6.09
N LEU A 113 6.74 -14.96 5.92
CA LEU A 113 6.15 -13.91 6.75
C LEU A 113 4.63 -13.80 6.61
N ALA A 114 4.11 -13.93 5.39
CA ALA A 114 2.67 -13.94 5.17
C ALA A 114 1.98 -15.11 5.90
N GLU A 115 2.58 -16.31 5.85
CA GLU A 115 2.09 -17.50 6.54
C GLU A 115 2.13 -17.32 8.06
N GLU A 116 3.24 -16.80 8.60
CA GLU A 116 3.38 -16.51 10.03
C GLU A 116 2.29 -15.53 10.53
N ILE A 117 2.01 -14.47 9.76
CA ILE A 117 0.97 -13.49 10.09
C ILE A 117 -0.41 -14.15 10.01
N ALA A 118 -0.72 -14.88 8.94
CA ALA A 118 -2.01 -15.56 8.78
C ALA A 118 -2.27 -16.54 9.94
N ASN A 119 -1.27 -17.36 10.28
CA ASN A 119 -1.35 -18.30 11.40
C ASN A 119 -1.50 -17.60 12.75
N CYS A 120 -0.94 -16.40 12.92
CA CYS A 120 -1.13 -15.60 14.12
C CYS A 120 -2.60 -15.19 14.30
N TYR A 121 -3.24 -14.65 13.25
CA TYR A 121 -4.65 -14.28 13.31
C TYR A 121 -5.56 -15.49 13.52
N ASN A 122 -5.32 -16.60 12.79
CA ASN A 122 -6.09 -17.83 12.95
C ASN A 122 -5.99 -18.45 14.35
N ARG A 123 -4.85 -18.27 15.05
CA ARG A 123 -4.69 -18.72 16.45
C ARG A 123 -5.34 -17.76 17.45
N ALA A 124 -5.26 -16.46 17.19
CA ALA A 124 -5.82 -15.45 18.08
C ALA A 124 -7.35 -15.48 18.10
N GLN A 125 -7.99 -15.88 17.00
CA GLN A 125 -9.43 -15.96 16.88
C GLN A 125 -9.82 -17.17 16.03
N SER A 126 -10.52 -18.14 16.64
CA SER A 126 -10.83 -19.44 16.02
C SER A 126 -11.65 -19.36 14.73
N GLU A 127 -12.36 -18.26 14.53
CA GLU A 127 -13.23 -18.03 13.37
C GLU A 127 -12.60 -17.14 12.31
N ALA A 128 -11.35 -16.71 12.53
CA ALA A 128 -10.58 -15.95 11.57
C ALA A 128 -10.27 -16.82 10.34
N ASN A 129 -10.32 -16.19 9.17
CA ASN A 129 -10.14 -16.85 7.88
C ASN A 129 -8.98 -16.19 7.12
N PHE A 130 -7.76 -16.64 7.41
CA PHE A 130 -6.54 -16.09 6.80
C PHE A 130 -5.73 -17.18 6.12
N ILE A 131 -5.29 -16.91 4.88
CA ILE A 131 -4.25 -17.69 4.20
C ILE A 131 -3.06 -16.77 3.93
N GLY A 132 -1.87 -17.26 4.25
CA GLY A 132 -0.61 -16.62 3.89
C GLY A 132 0.09 -17.43 2.80
N LEU A 133 0.69 -16.74 1.85
CA LEU A 133 1.45 -17.34 0.76
C LEU A 133 2.80 -16.62 0.62
N GLN A 134 3.88 -17.37 0.47
CA GLN A 134 5.16 -16.79 0.05
C GLN A 134 5.02 -16.04 -1.29
N GLY A 135 4.16 -16.53 -2.18
CA GLY A 135 3.88 -15.90 -3.46
C GLY A 135 4.99 -16.13 -4.48
N ILE A 136 5.41 -15.06 -5.16
CA ILE A 136 6.39 -15.13 -6.25
C ILE A 136 7.78 -14.83 -5.68
N LYS A 137 8.75 -15.73 -5.92
CA LYS A 137 10.12 -15.62 -5.37
C LYS A 137 10.88 -14.41 -5.91
N ASP A 138 10.82 -14.19 -7.23
CA ASP A 138 11.32 -12.98 -7.88
C ASP A 138 10.21 -12.37 -8.75
N ILE A 139 9.51 -11.36 -8.20
CA ILE A 139 8.43 -10.66 -8.91
C ILE A 139 8.88 -9.97 -10.22
N ARG A 140 10.19 -9.78 -10.42
CA ARG A 140 10.73 -9.24 -11.68
C ARG A 140 10.81 -10.29 -12.78
N LYS A 141 10.84 -11.56 -12.40
CA LYS A 141 10.93 -12.72 -13.29
C LYS A 141 9.98 -13.82 -12.78
N PRO A 142 8.66 -13.55 -12.71
CA PRO A 142 7.71 -14.53 -12.24
C PRO A 142 7.67 -15.72 -13.20
N THR A 143 7.69 -16.93 -12.67
CA THR A 143 7.43 -18.12 -13.49
C THR A 143 5.92 -18.29 -13.70
N ALA A 144 5.52 -18.86 -14.84
CA ALA A 144 4.11 -19.15 -15.12
C ALA A 144 3.49 -20.07 -14.05
N LYS A 145 4.30 -20.96 -13.45
CA LYS A 145 3.88 -21.84 -12.36
C LYS A 145 3.53 -21.04 -11.11
N GLU A 146 4.42 -20.15 -10.64
CA GLU A 146 4.16 -19.32 -9.46
C GLU A 146 2.94 -18.41 -9.65
N GLU A 147 2.79 -17.78 -10.83
CA GLU A 147 1.62 -16.94 -11.11
C GLU A 147 0.33 -17.77 -11.07
N LYS A 148 0.33 -18.94 -11.71
CA LYS A 148 -0.84 -19.82 -11.75
C LYS A 148 -1.21 -20.31 -10.35
N GLU A 149 -0.23 -20.72 -9.55
CA GLU A 149 -0.42 -21.21 -8.18
C GLU A 149 -1.03 -20.13 -7.27
N VAL A 150 -0.46 -18.93 -7.28
CA VAL A 150 -0.99 -17.81 -6.49
C VAL A 150 -2.43 -17.48 -6.91
N LEU A 151 -2.70 -17.40 -8.21
CA LEU A 151 -4.02 -17.02 -8.72
C LEU A 151 -5.06 -18.12 -8.50
N SER A 152 -4.69 -19.40 -8.59
CA SER A 152 -5.62 -20.50 -8.29
C SER A 152 -6.02 -20.48 -6.82
N ILE A 153 -5.08 -20.29 -5.90
CA ILE A 153 -5.39 -20.21 -4.48
C ILE A 153 -6.33 -19.03 -4.19
N VAL A 154 -6.07 -17.86 -4.80
CA VAL A 154 -6.97 -16.69 -4.63
C VAL A 154 -8.36 -16.97 -5.22
N ALA A 155 -8.45 -17.62 -6.39
CA ALA A 155 -9.71 -17.93 -7.04
C ALA A 155 -10.54 -18.95 -6.25
N ASP A 156 -9.91 -19.99 -5.70
CA ASP A 156 -10.56 -21.05 -4.94
C ASP A 156 -10.99 -20.54 -3.55
N TYR A 157 -10.11 -19.79 -2.90
CA TYR A 157 -10.37 -19.27 -1.55
C TYR A 157 -11.38 -18.12 -1.54
N LYS A 158 -11.53 -17.38 -2.65
CA LYS A 158 -12.47 -16.25 -2.81
C LYS A 158 -12.37 -15.23 -1.66
N PRO A 159 -11.19 -14.64 -1.39
CA PRO A 159 -11.04 -13.64 -0.35
C PRO A 159 -11.80 -12.36 -0.67
N ARG A 160 -12.11 -11.56 0.36
CA ARG A 160 -12.60 -10.19 0.17
C ARG A 160 -11.48 -9.16 0.35
N LEU A 161 -10.39 -9.54 1.01
CA LEU A 161 -9.20 -8.73 1.21
C LEU A 161 -7.96 -9.48 0.71
N LEU A 162 -7.13 -8.79 -0.06
CA LEU A 162 -5.87 -9.29 -0.58
C LEU A 162 -4.76 -8.26 -0.34
N PHE A 163 -3.77 -8.63 0.47
CA PHE A 163 -2.59 -7.80 0.76
C PHE A 163 -1.36 -8.36 0.06
N VAL A 164 -0.66 -7.53 -0.71
CA VAL A 164 0.47 -7.93 -1.55
C VAL A 164 1.74 -7.19 -1.12
N ALA A 165 2.76 -7.95 -0.69
CA ALA A 165 4.03 -7.46 -0.17
C ALA A 165 5.20 -7.69 -1.14
N PHE A 166 4.99 -7.48 -2.45
CA PHE A 166 6.04 -7.57 -3.47
C PHE A 166 6.90 -6.31 -3.58
N GLY A 167 6.50 -5.22 -2.91
CA GLY A 167 7.17 -3.93 -2.99
C GLY A 167 6.75 -3.14 -4.21
N SER A 168 6.74 -1.81 -4.06
CA SER A 168 6.45 -0.91 -5.17
C SER A 168 7.63 -0.86 -6.16
N PRO A 169 7.36 -0.83 -7.48
CA PRO A 169 6.04 -0.77 -8.12
C PRO A 169 5.40 -2.12 -8.45
N PHE A 170 6.09 -3.22 -8.14
CA PHE A 170 5.73 -4.55 -8.63
C PHE A 170 4.40 -5.05 -8.07
N GLN A 171 4.07 -4.70 -6.82
CA GLN A 171 2.77 -5.03 -6.23
C GLN A 171 1.60 -4.36 -6.98
N GLU A 172 1.71 -3.06 -7.32
CA GLU A 172 0.65 -2.35 -8.05
C GLU A 172 0.57 -2.84 -9.51
N LEU A 173 1.71 -3.13 -10.14
CA LEU A 173 1.77 -3.69 -11.49
C LEU A 173 1.15 -5.09 -11.54
N TRP A 174 1.45 -5.94 -10.56
CA TRP A 174 0.90 -7.29 -10.47
C TRP A 174 -0.61 -7.28 -10.22
N ILE A 175 -1.09 -6.44 -9.29
CA ILE A 175 -2.53 -6.25 -9.06
C ILE A 175 -3.23 -5.78 -10.34
N ASN A 176 -2.64 -4.81 -11.04
CA ASN A 176 -3.22 -4.29 -12.28
C ASN A 176 -3.20 -5.33 -13.42
N LYS A 177 -2.12 -6.11 -13.57
CA LYS A 177 -2.02 -7.20 -14.57
C LYS A 177 -3.14 -8.23 -14.36
N ASN A 178 -3.45 -8.54 -13.11
CA ASN A 178 -4.42 -9.57 -12.73
C ASN A 178 -5.81 -9.00 -12.39
N ARG A 179 -6.10 -7.74 -12.72
CA ARG A 179 -7.34 -7.05 -12.34
C ARG A 179 -8.61 -7.81 -12.73
N ALA A 180 -8.62 -8.48 -13.87
CA ALA A 180 -9.78 -9.26 -14.31
C ALA A 180 -10.14 -10.43 -13.36
N LEU A 181 -9.12 -11.06 -12.76
CA LEU A 181 -9.27 -12.19 -11.83
C LEU A 181 -9.53 -11.74 -10.39
N LEU A 182 -9.12 -10.51 -10.04
CA LEU A 182 -9.25 -9.96 -8.70
C LEU A 182 -10.58 -9.22 -8.46
N GLN A 183 -11.57 -9.43 -9.33
CA GLN A 183 -12.87 -8.79 -9.22
C GLN A 183 -13.57 -9.15 -7.91
N GLY A 184 -14.21 -8.15 -7.31
CA GLY A 184 -14.84 -8.25 -6.02
C GLY A 184 -13.88 -8.20 -4.83
N ILE A 185 -12.56 -8.18 -5.03
CA ILE A 185 -11.58 -8.19 -3.95
C ILE A 185 -11.10 -6.76 -3.68
N VAL A 186 -10.91 -6.42 -2.40
CA VAL A 186 -10.15 -5.24 -1.99
C VAL A 186 -8.68 -5.61 -1.99
N THR A 187 -7.90 -4.95 -2.84
CA THR A 187 -6.49 -5.22 -3.05
C THR A 187 -5.67 -4.07 -2.51
N MET A 188 -4.58 -4.37 -1.80
CA MET A 188 -3.69 -3.36 -1.27
C MET A 188 -2.24 -3.83 -1.34
N GLY A 189 -1.41 -3.04 -1.99
CA GLY A 189 0.04 -3.20 -1.93
C GLY A 189 0.58 -2.67 -0.60
N VAL A 190 1.27 -3.51 0.18
CA VAL A 190 1.73 -3.16 1.54
C VAL A 190 3.24 -3.08 1.69
N GLY A 191 3.99 -3.43 0.64
CA GLY A 191 5.45 -3.40 0.64
C GLY A 191 6.04 -4.09 1.88
N GLY A 192 6.83 -3.37 2.66
CA GLY A 192 7.40 -3.85 3.92
C GLY A 192 6.49 -3.74 5.13
N GLY A 193 5.16 -3.74 4.94
CA GLY A 193 4.16 -3.68 6.01
C GLY A 193 4.12 -4.94 6.87
N PHE A 194 4.31 -6.12 6.25
CA PHE A 194 4.38 -7.39 6.97
C PHE A 194 5.55 -7.44 7.97
N ASP A 195 6.67 -6.76 7.69
CA ASP A 195 7.80 -6.68 8.65
C ASP A 195 7.39 -6.02 9.98
N PHE A 196 6.42 -5.10 9.94
CA PHE A 196 5.93 -4.41 11.13
C PHE A 196 4.88 -5.25 11.87
N LEU A 197 3.97 -5.90 11.13
CA LEU A 197 2.96 -6.79 11.72
C LEU A 197 3.59 -7.99 12.43
N SER A 198 4.62 -8.59 11.82
CA SER A 198 5.35 -9.72 12.41
C SER A 198 6.22 -9.35 13.61
N ARG A 199 6.29 -8.06 13.99
CA ARG A 199 7.16 -7.51 15.04
C ARG A 199 8.66 -7.77 14.84
N ARG A 200 9.09 -8.31 13.69
CA ARG A 200 10.50 -8.48 13.34
C ARG A 200 11.23 -7.15 13.24
N ILE A 201 10.52 -6.09 12.82
CA ILE A 201 11.01 -4.71 12.88
C ILE A 201 10.17 -3.95 13.90
N ARG A 202 10.84 -3.33 14.87
CA ARG A 202 10.20 -2.43 15.82
C ARG A 202 9.56 -1.25 15.08
N ARG A 203 8.28 -0.97 15.32
CA ARG A 203 7.63 0.27 14.86
C ARG A 203 8.29 1.48 15.51
N ALA A 204 8.28 2.62 14.82
CA ALA A 204 8.75 3.86 15.43
C ALA A 204 7.86 4.23 16.65
N PRO A 205 8.43 4.84 17.70
CA PRO A 205 7.66 5.40 18.82
C PRO A 205 6.49 6.26 18.33
N LYS A 206 5.38 6.28 19.07
CA LYS A 206 4.15 6.98 18.66
C LYS A 206 4.40 8.45 18.31
N LEU A 207 5.25 9.14 19.07
CA LEU A 207 5.64 10.53 18.79
C LEU A 207 6.30 10.68 17.41
N LEU A 208 7.28 9.83 17.08
CA LEU A 208 7.94 9.84 15.77
C LEU A 208 6.98 9.47 14.64
N ARG A 209 6.02 8.56 14.89
CA ARG A 209 4.96 8.26 13.93
C ARG A 209 4.08 9.47 13.69
N VAL A 210 3.57 10.13 14.73
CA VAL A 210 2.74 11.35 14.61
C VAL A 210 3.49 12.46 13.86
N LEU A 211 4.77 12.67 14.19
CA LEU A 211 5.64 13.63 13.49
C LEU A 211 6.01 13.21 12.05
N GLY A 212 5.75 11.95 11.67
CA GLY A 212 6.04 11.42 10.33
C GLY A 212 7.50 11.13 10.06
N LEU A 213 8.25 10.86 11.12
CA LEU A 213 9.65 10.45 11.13
C LEU A 213 9.82 8.92 11.12
N GLU A 214 8.77 8.14 10.88
CA GLU A 214 8.85 6.67 10.84
C GLU A 214 9.79 6.17 9.72
N TRP A 215 9.84 6.89 8.59
CA TRP A 215 10.79 6.59 7.52
C TRP A 215 12.25 6.81 7.97
N LEU A 216 12.51 7.85 8.78
CA LEU A 216 13.84 8.17 9.33
C LEU A 216 14.25 7.14 10.38
N PHE A 217 13.33 6.77 11.27
CA PHE A 217 13.55 5.70 12.24
C PHE A 217 13.90 4.38 11.55
N ARG A 218 13.17 4.02 10.48
CA ARG A 218 13.48 2.81 9.70
C ARG A 218 14.82 2.92 8.95
N LEU A 219 15.23 4.11 8.57
CA LEU A 219 16.53 4.35 7.93
C LEU A 219 17.69 4.11 8.89
N ILE A 220 17.54 4.55 10.14
CA ILE A 220 18.51 4.27 11.22
C ILE A 220 18.63 2.76 11.45
N LEU A 221 17.50 2.05 11.49
CA LEU A 221 17.50 0.58 11.65
C LEU A 221 17.99 -0.18 10.40
N GLN A 222 17.90 0.43 9.22
CA GLN A 222 18.20 -0.22 7.94
C GLN A 222 19.04 0.69 7.05
N PRO A 223 20.32 0.94 7.42
CA PRO A 223 21.16 1.97 6.81
C PRO A 223 21.44 1.73 5.32
N TRP A 224 21.41 0.47 4.86
CA TRP A 224 21.55 0.15 3.42
C TRP A 224 20.46 0.77 2.54
N ARG A 225 19.35 1.27 3.13
CA ARG A 225 18.31 2.00 2.42
C ARG A 225 18.69 3.46 2.13
N LEU A 226 19.73 4.00 2.76
CA LEU A 226 20.16 5.40 2.64
C LEU A 226 20.32 5.86 1.20
N LYS A 227 21.11 5.13 0.40
CA LYS A 227 21.35 5.48 -1.01
C LYS A 227 20.04 5.60 -1.79
N ARG A 228 19.16 4.61 -1.64
CA ARG A 228 17.87 4.57 -2.32
C ARG A 228 16.94 5.70 -1.89
N GLN A 229 16.88 5.96 -0.58
CA GLN A 229 16.01 7.00 -0.01
C GLN A 229 16.52 8.40 -0.37
N ALA A 230 17.83 8.64 -0.28
CA ALA A 230 18.44 9.91 -0.64
C ALA A 230 18.14 10.26 -2.10
N THR A 231 18.38 9.35 -3.05
CA THR A 231 18.13 9.60 -4.47
C THR A 231 16.66 9.85 -4.79
N ARG A 232 15.74 9.12 -4.15
CA ARG A 232 14.29 9.27 -4.41
C ARG A 232 13.72 10.50 -3.72
N LEU A 233 14.14 10.79 -2.50
CA LEU A 233 13.68 11.95 -1.76
C LEU A 233 14.20 13.24 -2.40
N SER A 234 15.47 13.29 -2.80
CA SER A 234 16.02 14.46 -3.50
C SER A 234 15.31 14.71 -4.83
N TYR A 235 15.04 13.66 -5.61
CA TYR A 235 14.29 13.79 -6.85
C TYR A 235 12.83 14.22 -6.60
N PHE A 236 12.18 13.71 -5.55
CA PHE A 236 10.84 14.15 -5.15
C PHE A 236 10.82 15.63 -4.78
N ILE A 237 11.78 16.09 -3.96
CA ILE A 237 11.91 17.50 -3.59
C ILE A 237 12.11 18.36 -4.84
N TRP A 238 12.99 17.95 -5.76
CA TRP A 238 13.19 18.64 -7.03
C TRP A 238 11.90 18.75 -7.84
N LEU A 239 11.10 17.67 -7.93
CA LEU A 239 9.80 17.70 -8.61
C LEU A 239 8.83 18.70 -7.97
N VAL A 240 8.76 18.74 -6.65
CA VAL A 240 7.90 19.69 -5.91
C VAL A 240 8.34 21.12 -6.17
N VAL A 241 9.64 21.39 -6.08
CA VAL A 241 10.22 22.72 -6.37
C VAL A 241 9.93 23.13 -7.81
N LYS A 242 10.17 22.23 -8.78
CA LYS A 242 9.89 22.47 -10.19
C LYS A 242 8.41 22.79 -10.44
N GLU A 243 7.48 22.06 -9.84
CA GLU A 243 6.05 22.35 -9.98
C GLU A 243 5.67 23.71 -9.39
N ARG A 244 6.29 24.11 -8.27
CA ARG A 244 6.04 25.42 -7.64
C ARG A 244 6.41 26.56 -8.58
N PHE A 245 7.57 26.48 -9.22
CA PHE A 245 8.05 27.53 -10.12
C PHE A 245 7.44 27.48 -11.52
N SER A 246 7.01 26.31 -11.99
CA SER A 246 6.34 26.16 -13.29
C SER A 246 4.90 26.67 -13.32
N LYS A 247 4.27 26.93 -12.16
CA LYS A 247 2.91 27.48 -12.05
C LYS A 247 2.88 29.00 -11.80
N ASN A 248 4.04 29.64 -11.68
CA ASN A 248 4.18 31.09 -11.48
C ASN A 248 4.48 31.85 -12.79
N TYR A 249 4.29 31.21 -13.94
CA TYR A 249 4.27 31.78 -15.28
C TYR A 249 3.03 31.24 -16.00
#